data_AF-A0A918SFM0-F1
#
_entry.id   AF-A0A918SFM0-F1
#
_cell.length_a   1.000
_cell.length_b   1.000
_cell.length_c   1.000
_cell.angle_alpha   90.00
_cell.angle_beta   90.00
_cell.angle_gamma   90.00
#
_symmetry.space_group_name_H-M   'P 1'
#
loop_
_entity.id
_entity.type
_entity.pdbx_description
1 polymer ?
#
loop_
_entity_poly.entity_id
_entity_poly.type
_entity_poly.pdbx_seq_one_letter_code
_entity_poly.pdbx_strand_id
1 'polypeptide(L)'
;MKRLVALALASLIAAQAMAAEMANEAEEARRISESIFGAADVDAESVDAELPTVTSDGAPADLAYGAYQRGYYLTALDRALPRAEQGDAVAQTLIAEIYANGLGVGVNLERAAGWYRLAARNGDPIAMFELANLYYNGTGVEQDRERAADLMRQAAEAGNSEAKYNLALLHVEGISVKPNLTRAADLMRQAADSELPEAQYDYGIMLLEGAGVIPDIEQGATYIRAAAEAGLQAAQVDFATMLYLGQGVERDLEAAVDWYRKAANAGNPVAQNRYAKLLAAGEGTNLSLEDAAMWRALARRQGFSDPELDRLLISIPPQMLARAEERARYWPAPIPEIDAPAFYSGMGLGNSESAGASPELEPAAGIEDDAAVSAAPIPRQRPNSLEPTGDVGQ
;
A
#
# COMPACT_ATOMS: atom_id res chain seq x y z
N MET A 1 -44.29 -17.03 32.02
CA MET A 1 -45.01 -16.91 30.73
C MET A 1 -44.88 -15.54 30.07
N LYS A 2 -45.32 -14.43 30.68
CA LYS A 2 -45.29 -13.10 30.02
C LYS A 2 -43.92 -12.63 29.49
N ARG A 3 -42.81 -12.91 30.20
CA ARG A 3 -41.44 -12.57 29.75
C ARG A 3 -40.91 -13.46 28.61
N LEU A 4 -41.28 -14.73 28.56
CA LEU A 4 -40.91 -15.67 27.49
C LEU A 4 -41.64 -15.33 26.19
N VAL A 5 -42.91 -14.93 26.29
CA VAL A 5 -43.71 -14.47 25.14
C VAL A 5 -43.16 -13.15 24.58
N ALA A 6 -42.70 -12.23 25.45
CA ALA A 6 -42.09 -10.97 25.01
C ALA A 6 -40.75 -11.17 24.26
N LEU A 7 -39.89 -12.10 24.71
CA LEU A 7 -38.64 -12.42 24.00
C LEU A 7 -38.89 -13.07 22.63
N ALA A 8 -39.86 -14.00 22.54
CA ALA A 8 -40.20 -14.66 21.29
C ALA A 8 -40.84 -13.70 20.26
N LEU A 9 -41.65 -12.75 20.74
CA LEU A 9 -42.20 -11.67 19.90
C LEU A 9 -41.10 -10.72 19.39
N ALA A 10 -40.14 -10.36 20.25
CA ALA A 10 -39.01 -9.52 19.84
C ALA A 10 -38.12 -10.22 18.79
N SER A 11 -37.84 -11.52 18.94
CA SER A 11 -37.05 -12.26 17.95
C SER A 11 -37.79 -12.45 16.62
N LEU A 12 -39.13 -12.62 16.66
CA LEU A 12 -39.94 -12.72 15.46
C LEU A 12 -40.02 -11.40 14.68
N ILE A 13 -40.15 -10.27 15.39
CA ILE A 13 -40.14 -8.94 14.78
C ILE A 13 -38.77 -8.64 14.16
N ALA A 14 -37.68 -8.97 14.84
CA ALA A 14 -36.33 -8.83 14.28
C ALA A 14 -36.12 -9.70 13.03
N ALA A 15 -36.59 -10.95 13.05
CA ALA A 15 -36.52 -11.84 11.89
C ALA A 15 -37.37 -11.34 10.70
N GLN A 16 -38.54 -10.75 10.97
CA GLN A 16 -39.39 -10.16 9.92
C GLN A 16 -38.81 -8.87 9.34
N ALA A 17 -38.14 -8.05 10.17
CA ALA A 17 -37.44 -6.85 9.70
C ALA A 17 -36.24 -7.22 8.81
N MET A 18 -35.41 -8.18 9.23
CA MET A 18 -34.34 -8.72 8.39
C MET A 18 -34.88 -9.33 7.09
N ALA A 19 -35.99 -10.06 7.14
CA ALA A 19 -36.60 -10.62 5.91
C ALA A 19 -37.13 -9.54 4.95
N ALA A 20 -37.66 -8.44 5.46
CA ALA A 20 -38.13 -7.31 4.65
C ALA A 20 -36.96 -6.51 4.04
N GLU A 21 -35.89 -6.31 4.81
CA GLU A 21 -34.65 -5.70 4.32
C GLU A 21 -33.97 -6.58 3.27
N MET A 22 -33.86 -7.89 3.52
CA MET A 22 -33.36 -8.86 2.54
C MET A 22 -34.20 -8.91 1.27
N ALA A 23 -35.53 -8.76 1.36
CA ALA A 23 -36.40 -8.71 0.19
C ALA A 23 -36.21 -7.42 -0.63
N ASN A 24 -36.00 -6.29 0.04
CA ASN A 24 -35.76 -5.00 -0.61
C ASN A 24 -34.37 -4.98 -1.28
N GLU A 25 -33.36 -5.53 -0.62
CA GLU A 25 -31.99 -5.64 -1.14
C GLU A 25 -31.84 -6.72 -2.23
N ALA A 26 -32.64 -7.79 -2.19
CA ALA A 26 -32.70 -8.80 -3.27
C ALA A 26 -33.42 -8.26 -4.52
N GLU A 27 -34.45 -7.44 -4.34
CA GLU A 27 -35.10 -6.72 -5.44
C GLU A 27 -34.14 -5.68 -6.04
N GLU A 28 -33.33 -5.01 -5.21
CA GLU A 28 -32.28 -4.11 -5.68
C GLU A 28 -31.18 -4.86 -6.44
N ALA A 29 -30.75 -6.03 -5.94
CA ALA A 29 -29.82 -6.93 -6.62
C ALA A 29 -30.32 -7.38 -8.00
N ARG A 30 -31.60 -7.72 -8.09
CA ARG A 30 -32.27 -8.10 -9.33
C ARG A 30 -32.36 -6.93 -10.29
N ARG A 31 -32.72 -5.74 -9.80
CA ARG A 31 -32.79 -4.51 -10.61
C ARG A 31 -31.41 -4.07 -11.11
N ILE A 32 -30.37 -4.28 -10.31
CA ILE A 32 -28.96 -4.06 -10.67
C ILE A 32 -28.52 -5.09 -11.72
N SER A 33 -28.88 -6.36 -11.57
CA SER A 33 -28.64 -7.38 -12.59
C SER A 33 -29.32 -6.99 -13.92
N GLU A 34 -30.61 -6.66 -13.89
CA GLU A 34 -31.38 -6.26 -15.07
C GLU A 34 -30.86 -4.96 -15.73
N SER A 35 -30.33 -4.01 -14.95
CA SER A 35 -29.71 -2.78 -15.48
C SER A 35 -28.28 -2.99 -16.00
N ILE A 36 -27.55 -3.99 -15.48
CA ILE A 36 -26.18 -4.30 -15.88
C ILE A 36 -26.13 -5.16 -17.16
N PHE A 37 -27.04 -6.13 -17.33
CA PHE A 37 -27.01 -7.08 -18.46
C PHE A 37 -27.93 -6.69 -19.63
N GLY A 38 -28.90 -5.81 -19.43
CA GLY A 38 -29.97 -5.56 -20.41
C GLY A 38 -30.89 -6.78 -20.56
N ALA A 39 -32.14 -6.57 -21.01
CA ALA A 39 -33.00 -7.68 -21.38
C ALA A 39 -32.31 -8.47 -22.49
N ALA A 40 -32.09 -9.77 -22.26
CA ALA A 40 -31.34 -10.66 -23.15
C ALA A 40 -31.85 -10.56 -24.62
N ASP A 41 -31.11 -9.82 -25.44
CA ASP A 41 -31.15 -9.82 -26.89
C ASP A 41 -29.77 -9.36 -27.40
N VAL A 42 -28.77 -10.24 -27.32
CA VAL A 42 -27.52 -10.05 -28.05
C VAL A 42 -27.12 -11.38 -28.67
N ASP A 43 -27.36 -11.50 -29.98
CA ASP A 43 -26.75 -12.51 -30.84
C ASP A 43 -25.22 -12.28 -30.83
N ALA A 44 -24.51 -12.99 -29.95
CA ALA A 44 -23.05 -12.99 -29.92
C ALA A 44 -22.53 -14.06 -30.89
N GLU A 45 -22.01 -13.64 -32.04
CA GLU A 45 -21.19 -14.50 -32.91
C GLU A 45 -19.97 -15.00 -32.11
N SER A 46 -19.95 -16.30 -31.85
CA SER A 46 -18.86 -17.00 -31.19
C SER A 46 -17.62 -17.03 -32.09
N VAL A 47 -16.55 -16.34 -31.69
CA VAL A 47 -15.23 -16.52 -32.30
C VAL A 47 -14.56 -17.72 -31.62
N ASP A 48 -14.74 -18.89 -32.22
CA ASP A 48 -14.06 -20.13 -31.83
C ASP A 48 -12.58 -20.06 -32.18
N ALA A 49 -11.77 -19.50 -31.27
CA ALA A 49 -10.33 -19.71 -31.26
C ALA A 49 -10.01 -20.85 -30.28
N GLU A 50 -9.89 -22.08 -30.80
CA GLU A 50 -9.41 -23.24 -30.03
C GLU A 50 -7.99 -22.97 -29.52
N LEU A 51 -7.87 -22.77 -28.21
CA LEU A 51 -6.59 -22.78 -27.50
C LEU A 51 -6.31 -24.17 -26.92
N PRO A 52 -5.04 -24.57 -26.83
CA PRO A 52 -4.65 -25.92 -26.43
C PRO A 52 -5.06 -26.22 -24.99
N THR A 53 -5.75 -27.35 -24.81
CA THR A 53 -6.20 -27.85 -23.51
C THR A 53 -5.04 -28.54 -22.78
N VAL A 54 -4.55 -27.91 -21.71
CA VAL A 54 -3.67 -28.57 -20.74
C VAL A 54 -4.55 -29.14 -19.64
N THR A 55 -4.79 -30.44 -19.68
CA THR A 55 -5.52 -31.17 -18.63
C THR A 55 -4.56 -31.42 -17.46
N SER A 56 -4.67 -30.62 -16.39
CA SER A 56 -4.13 -30.99 -15.08
C SER A 56 -5.19 -31.76 -14.29
N ASP A 57 -4.84 -32.94 -13.81
CA ASP A 57 -5.70 -33.77 -12.98
C ASP A 57 -6.04 -33.09 -11.63
N GLY A 58 -7.33 -32.92 -11.36
CA GLY A 58 -7.87 -32.58 -10.04
C GLY A 58 -8.25 -31.10 -9.88
N ALA A 59 -9.56 -30.84 -9.86
CA ALA A 59 -10.29 -29.56 -9.93
C ALA A 59 -10.44 -29.00 -11.37
N PRO A 60 -11.67 -28.64 -11.80
CA PRO A 60 -11.85 -27.96 -13.08
C PRO A 60 -11.04 -26.66 -13.06
N ALA A 61 -10.12 -26.50 -14.01
CA ALA A 61 -9.30 -25.30 -14.09
C ALA A 61 -10.21 -24.06 -14.18
N ASP A 62 -9.98 -23.06 -13.32
CA ASP A 62 -10.66 -21.79 -13.41
C ASP A 62 -10.12 -21.02 -14.63
N LEU A 63 -10.73 -21.29 -15.78
CA LEU A 63 -10.34 -20.69 -17.06
C LEU A 63 -10.50 -19.16 -17.04
N ALA A 64 -11.47 -18.64 -16.27
CA ALA A 64 -11.68 -17.21 -16.14
C ALA A 64 -10.53 -16.55 -15.38
N TYR A 65 -10.19 -17.10 -14.20
CA TYR A 65 -9.09 -16.58 -13.40
C TYR A 65 -7.73 -16.77 -14.12
N GLY A 66 -7.53 -17.89 -14.79
CA GLY A 66 -6.33 -18.11 -15.60
C GLY A 66 -6.20 -17.15 -16.80
N ALA A 67 -7.32 -16.73 -17.40
CA ALA A 67 -7.32 -15.69 -18.43
C ALA A 67 -6.99 -14.31 -17.83
N TYR A 68 -7.56 -14.00 -16.67
CA TYR A 68 -7.33 -12.76 -15.94
C TYR A 68 -5.86 -12.55 -15.57
N GLN A 69 -5.22 -13.58 -14.98
CA GLN A 69 -3.79 -13.52 -14.61
C GLN A 69 -2.85 -13.29 -15.81
N ARG A 70 -3.29 -13.64 -17.03
CA ARG A 70 -2.52 -13.45 -18.26
C ARG A 70 -2.85 -12.15 -19.00
N GLY A 71 -3.76 -11.33 -18.46
CA GLY A 71 -4.20 -10.08 -19.07
C GLY A 71 -5.28 -10.23 -20.15
N TYR A 72 -5.86 -11.42 -20.34
CA TYR A 72 -6.95 -11.64 -21.29
C TYR A 72 -8.30 -11.31 -20.64
N TYR A 73 -8.49 -10.04 -20.26
CA TYR A 73 -9.60 -9.63 -19.40
C TYR A 73 -10.99 -9.78 -20.03
N LEU A 74 -11.14 -9.55 -21.34
CA LEU A 74 -12.42 -9.80 -22.02
C LEU A 74 -12.76 -11.30 -22.05
N THR A 75 -11.76 -12.16 -22.25
CA THR A 75 -11.94 -13.62 -22.16
C THR A 75 -12.25 -14.02 -20.72
N ALA A 76 -11.60 -13.42 -19.73
CA ALA A 76 -11.90 -13.67 -18.32
C ALA A 76 -13.35 -13.31 -17.98
N LEU A 77 -13.82 -12.15 -18.45
CA LEU A 77 -15.20 -11.69 -18.30
C LEU A 77 -16.19 -12.67 -18.94
N ASP A 78 -15.97 -13.04 -20.20
CA ASP A 78 -16.80 -13.99 -20.95
C ASP A 78 -16.92 -15.35 -20.22
N ARG A 79 -15.80 -15.87 -19.72
CA ARG A 79 -15.77 -17.17 -19.03
C ARG A 79 -16.31 -17.09 -17.60
N ALA A 80 -16.23 -15.93 -16.94
CA ALA A 80 -16.76 -15.73 -15.59
C ALA A 80 -18.28 -15.55 -15.58
N LEU A 81 -18.84 -14.88 -16.60
CA LEU A 81 -20.24 -14.43 -16.61
C LEU A 81 -21.26 -15.56 -16.36
N PRO A 82 -21.20 -16.72 -17.04
CA PRO A 82 -22.18 -17.79 -16.81
C PRO A 82 -22.15 -18.35 -15.38
N ARG A 83 -20.98 -18.37 -14.73
CA ARG A 83 -20.83 -18.79 -13.32
C ARG A 83 -21.36 -17.72 -12.39
N ALA A 84 -21.05 -16.45 -12.68
CA ALA A 84 -21.50 -15.32 -11.88
C ALA A 84 -23.03 -15.19 -11.86
N GLU A 85 -23.70 -15.46 -12.99
CA GLU A 85 -25.17 -15.52 -13.09
C GLU A 85 -25.79 -16.64 -12.24
N GLN A 86 -25.03 -17.72 -12.01
CA GLN A 86 -25.45 -18.85 -11.16
C GLN A 86 -25.13 -18.63 -9.68
N GLY A 87 -24.63 -17.46 -9.29
CA GLY A 87 -24.32 -17.13 -7.90
C GLY A 87 -22.92 -17.54 -7.44
N ASP A 88 -22.01 -17.86 -8.37
CA ASP A 88 -20.61 -18.09 -8.02
C ASP A 88 -19.96 -16.79 -7.55
N ALA A 89 -19.71 -16.71 -6.24
CA ALA A 89 -19.21 -15.51 -5.59
C ALA A 89 -17.82 -15.09 -6.12
N VAL A 90 -16.94 -16.05 -6.41
CA VAL A 90 -15.59 -15.78 -6.93
C VAL A 90 -15.66 -15.20 -8.34
N ALA A 91 -16.54 -15.75 -9.19
CA ALA A 91 -16.75 -15.22 -10.53
C ALA A 91 -17.36 -13.79 -10.50
N GLN A 92 -18.28 -13.54 -9.57
CA GLN A 92 -18.85 -12.21 -9.35
C GLN A 92 -17.78 -11.20 -8.90
N THR A 93 -16.90 -11.57 -7.96
CA THR A 93 -15.76 -10.75 -7.51
C THR A 93 -14.80 -10.47 -8.67
N LEU A 94 -14.45 -11.48 -9.47
CA LEU A 94 -13.57 -11.31 -10.62
C LEU A 94 -14.13 -10.30 -11.64
N ILE A 95 -15.42 -10.38 -11.93
CA ILE A 95 -16.08 -9.41 -12.82
C ILE A 95 -16.08 -8.01 -12.19
N ALA A 96 -16.33 -7.91 -10.89
CA ALA A 96 -16.27 -6.64 -10.18
C ALA A 96 -14.88 -6.00 -10.30
N GLU A 97 -13.80 -6.76 -10.09
CA GLU A 97 -12.42 -6.30 -10.23
C GLU A 97 -12.11 -5.78 -11.65
N ILE A 98 -12.60 -6.49 -12.68
CA ILE A 98 -12.44 -6.08 -14.08
C ILE A 98 -13.06 -4.68 -14.31
N TYR A 99 -14.27 -4.44 -13.81
CA TYR A 99 -14.92 -3.14 -13.94
C TYR A 99 -14.31 -2.08 -13.02
N ALA A 100 -13.88 -2.45 -11.81
CA ALA A 100 -13.30 -1.51 -10.86
C ALA A 100 -11.99 -0.92 -11.39
N ASN A 101 -11.18 -1.75 -12.02
CA ASN A 101 -9.85 -1.39 -12.52
C ASN A 101 -9.83 -1.03 -14.03
N GLY A 102 -10.95 -1.14 -14.73
CA GLY A 102 -11.01 -0.86 -16.17
C GLY A 102 -10.16 -1.82 -17.01
N LEU A 103 -10.16 -3.11 -16.64
CA LEU A 103 -9.29 -4.11 -17.26
C LEU A 103 -9.93 -4.65 -18.54
N GLY A 104 -9.52 -4.14 -19.70
CA GLY A 104 -10.10 -4.50 -21.00
C GLY A 104 -11.51 -3.94 -21.25
N VAL A 105 -12.09 -3.25 -20.26
CA VAL A 105 -13.36 -2.49 -20.33
C VAL A 105 -13.13 -1.11 -19.72
N GLY A 106 -14.01 -0.15 -19.94
CA GLY A 106 -13.92 1.13 -19.23
C GLY A 106 -14.16 0.96 -17.72
N VAL A 107 -13.45 1.75 -16.90
CA VAL A 107 -13.70 1.81 -15.44
C VAL A 107 -15.17 2.13 -15.18
N ASN A 108 -15.82 1.31 -14.35
CA ASN A 108 -17.20 1.52 -13.95
C ASN A 108 -17.42 1.03 -12.51
N LEU A 109 -17.20 1.92 -11.55
CA LEU A 109 -17.29 1.61 -10.11
C LEU A 109 -18.73 1.31 -9.65
N GLU A 110 -19.74 1.88 -10.32
CA GLU A 110 -21.14 1.57 -10.01
C GLU A 110 -21.48 0.11 -10.38
N ARG A 111 -21.03 -0.32 -11.56
CA ARG A 111 -21.18 -1.71 -12.00
C ARG A 111 -20.34 -2.66 -11.13
N ALA A 112 -19.11 -2.28 -10.79
CA ALA A 112 -18.29 -3.05 -9.85
C ALA A 112 -18.98 -3.21 -8.48
N ALA A 113 -19.53 -2.12 -7.92
CA ALA A 113 -20.29 -2.17 -6.67
C ALA A 113 -21.52 -3.08 -6.74
N GLY A 114 -22.19 -3.15 -7.89
CA GLY A 114 -23.30 -4.08 -8.12
C GLY A 114 -22.85 -5.55 -8.03
N TRP A 115 -21.72 -5.88 -8.65
CA TRP A 115 -21.14 -7.21 -8.62
C TRP A 115 -20.55 -7.58 -7.26
N TYR A 116 -19.82 -6.67 -6.61
CA TYR A 116 -19.34 -6.89 -5.24
C TYR A 116 -20.51 -7.11 -4.26
N ARG A 117 -21.64 -6.41 -4.43
CA ARG A 117 -22.85 -6.68 -3.62
C ARG A 117 -23.38 -8.10 -3.81
N LEU A 118 -23.38 -8.62 -5.04
CA LEU A 118 -23.77 -10.00 -5.31
C LEU A 118 -22.80 -10.99 -4.66
N ALA A 119 -21.51 -10.81 -4.87
CA ALA A 119 -20.47 -11.67 -4.33
C ALA A 119 -20.45 -11.67 -2.79
N ALA A 120 -20.56 -10.49 -2.17
CA ALA A 120 -20.63 -10.34 -0.72
C ALA A 120 -21.85 -11.07 -0.12
N ARG A 121 -23.02 -11.00 -0.76
CA ARG A 121 -24.20 -11.79 -0.34
C ARG A 121 -23.97 -13.29 -0.43
N ASN A 122 -23.17 -13.73 -1.40
CA ASN A 122 -22.78 -15.12 -1.57
C ASN A 122 -21.58 -15.52 -0.70
N GLY A 123 -21.17 -14.65 0.24
CA GLY A 123 -20.18 -14.96 1.27
C GLY A 123 -18.73 -14.73 0.85
N ASP A 124 -18.48 -14.03 -0.28
CA ASP A 124 -17.11 -13.74 -0.70
C ASP A 124 -16.49 -12.62 0.16
N PRO A 125 -15.42 -12.91 0.93
CA PRO A 125 -14.87 -11.95 1.88
C PRO A 125 -14.03 -10.86 1.20
N ILE A 126 -13.52 -11.11 -0.02
CA ILE A 126 -12.83 -10.09 -0.84
C ILE A 126 -13.86 -9.05 -1.30
N ALA A 127 -15.00 -9.49 -1.83
CA ALA A 127 -16.07 -8.59 -2.24
C ALA A 127 -16.66 -7.79 -1.08
N MET A 128 -16.81 -8.39 0.11
CA MET A 128 -17.22 -7.64 1.30
C MET A 128 -16.23 -6.52 1.64
N PHE A 129 -14.93 -6.82 1.58
CA PHE A 129 -13.87 -5.84 1.82
C PHE A 129 -13.88 -4.72 0.77
N GLU A 130 -13.92 -5.06 -0.52
CA GLU A 130 -13.92 -4.06 -1.59
C GLU A 130 -15.17 -3.20 -1.58
N LEU A 131 -16.34 -3.80 -1.36
CA LEU A 131 -17.58 -3.06 -1.20
C LEU A 131 -17.52 -2.11 0.01
N ALA A 132 -16.89 -2.53 1.11
CA ALA A 132 -16.66 -1.66 2.27
C ALA A 132 -15.81 -0.44 1.89
N ASN A 133 -14.75 -0.62 1.09
CA ASN A 133 -13.92 0.48 0.60
C ASN A 133 -14.72 1.45 -0.28
N LEU A 134 -15.58 0.94 -1.17
CA LEU A 134 -16.44 1.77 -2.01
C LEU A 134 -17.40 2.62 -1.18
N TYR A 135 -18.05 2.04 -0.16
CA TYR A 135 -18.91 2.80 0.76
C TYR A 135 -18.14 3.77 1.64
N TYR A 136 -16.93 3.40 2.10
CA TYR A 136 -16.10 4.28 2.92
C TYR A 136 -15.69 5.55 2.15
N ASN A 137 -15.34 5.40 0.87
CA ASN A 137 -14.88 6.49 0.02
C ASN A 137 -16.03 7.23 -0.72
N GLY A 138 -17.21 6.62 -0.85
CA GLY A 138 -18.31 7.17 -1.66
C GLY A 138 -18.02 7.10 -3.16
N THR A 139 -17.29 6.07 -3.60
CA THR A 139 -16.88 5.89 -4.99
C THR A 139 -17.70 4.79 -5.65
N GLY A 140 -18.48 5.11 -6.68
CA GLY A 140 -19.41 4.16 -7.32
C GLY A 140 -20.67 3.84 -6.50
N VAL A 141 -20.74 4.30 -5.25
CA VAL A 141 -21.89 4.24 -4.35
C VAL A 141 -21.92 5.53 -3.52
N GLU A 142 -23.07 5.86 -2.92
CA GLU A 142 -23.14 6.93 -1.93
C GLU A 142 -22.29 6.59 -0.70
N GLN A 143 -21.58 7.58 -0.14
CA GLN A 143 -20.72 7.36 1.01
C GLN A 143 -21.54 6.95 2.24
N ASP A 144 -21.20 5.80 2.83
CA ASP A 144 -21.82 5.29 4.04
C ASP A 144 -20.76 4.60 4.92
N ARG A 145 -20.27 5.32 5.92
CA ARG A 145 -19.19 4.83 6.78
C ARG A 145 -19.67 3.81 7.82
N GLU A 146 -20.95 3.75 8.14
CA GLU A 146 -21.50 2.75 9.05
C GLU A 146 -21.61 1.41 8.32
N ARG A 147 -22.19 1.44 7.11
CA ARG A 147 -22.28 0.26 6.24
C ARG A 147 -20.89 -0.27 5.86
N ALA A 148 -19.94 0.62 5.58
CA ALA A 148 -18.55 0.22 5.35
C ALA A 148 -17.96 -0.51 6.55
N ALA A 149 -18.14 0.00 7.77
CA ALA A 149 -17.60 -0.63 8.97
C ALA A 149 -18.24 -2.02 9.24
N ASP A 150 -19.53 -2.18 8.95
CA ASP A 150 -20.22 -3.46 9.10
C ASP A 150 -19.79 -4.50 8.05
N LEU A 151 -19.58 -4.10 6.79
CA LEU A 151 -19.03 -4.97 5.75
C LEU A 151 -17.57 -5.35 6.05
N MET A 152 -16.77 -4.40 6.53
CA MET A 152 -15.40 -4.64 6.97
C MET A 152 -15.34 -5.67 8.11
N ARG A 153 -16.27 -5.57 9.06
CA ARG A 153 -16.41 -6.55 10.15
C ARG A 153 -16.72 -7.95 9.62
N GLN A 154 -17.69 -8.06 8.71
CA GLN A 154 -18.07 -9.33 8.09
C GLN A 154 -16.91 -9.95 7.30
N ALA A 155 -16.20 -9.16 6.49
CA ALA A 155 -15.02 -9.60 5.75
C ALA A 155 -13.92 -10.12 6.69
N ALA A 156 -13.65 -9.40 7.78
CA ALA A 156 -12.66 -9.79 8.79
C ALA A 156 -13.03 -11.09 9.50
N GLU A 157 -14.31 -11.26 9.88
CA GLU A 157 -14.85 -12.48 10.50
C GLU A 157 -14.82 -13.67 9.53
N ALA A 158 -15.01 -13.42 8.24
CA ALA A 158 -14.88 -14.40 7.17
C ALA A 158 -13.42 -14.69 6.77
N GLY A 159 -12.46 -14.05 7.42
CA GLY A 159 -11.04 -14.40 7.33
C GLY A 159 -10.19 -13.48 6.47
N ASN A 160 -10.75 -12.46 5.81
CA ASN A 160 -9.98 -11.51 5.00
C ASN A 160 -9.01 -10.70 5.89
N SER A 161 -7.71 -10.78 5.57
CA SER A 161 -6.66 -10.19 6.40
C SER A 161 -6.52 -8.68 6.24
N GLU A 162 -6.79 -8.14 5.05
CA GLU A 162 -6.84 -6.69 4.82
C GLU A 162 -8.03 -6.05 5.55
N ALA A 163 -9.16 -6.76 5.61
CA ALA A 163 -10.31 -6.36 6.39
C ALA A 163 -10.03 -6.38 7.90
N LYS A 164 -9.28 -7.38 8.40
CA LYS A 164 -8.81 -7.40 9.80
C LYS A 164 -7.90 -6.20 10.08
N TYR A 165 -6.97 -5.90 9.17
CA TYR A 165 -6.09 -4.73 9.28
C TYR A 165 -6.89 -3.42 9.34
N ASN A 166 -7.79 -3.18 8.38
CA ASN A 166 -8.59 -1.96 8.33
C ASN A 166 -9.55 -1.86 9.52
N LEU A 167 -10.17 -2.96 9.95
CA LEU A 167 -11.01 -2.97 11.16
C LEU A 167 -10.21 -2.66 12.42
N ALA A 168 -8.95 -3.11 12.52
CA ALA A 168 -8.06 -2.75 13.61
C ALA A 168 -7.82 -1.23 13.63
N LEU A 169 -7.55 -0.61 12.48
CA LEU A 169 -7.39 0.84 12.36
C LEU A 169 -8.65 1.60 12.78
N LEU A 170 -9.85 1.15 12.35
CA LEU A 170 -11.12 1.74 12.79
C LEU A 170 -11.28 1.70 14.31
N HIS A 171 -10.85 0.62 14.97
CA HIS A 171 -10.85 0.52 16.43
C HIS A 171 -9.80 1.39 17.13
N VAL A 172 -8.67 1.72 16.46
CA VAL A 172 -7.68 2.68 16.99
C VAL A 172 -8.23 4.10 16.88
N GLU A 173 -8.75 4.48 15.71
CA GLU A 173 -9.22 5.83 15.42
C GLU A 173 -10.57 6.16 16.06
N GLY A 174 -11.41 5.15 16.32
CA GLY A 174 -12.75 5.35 16.86
C GLY A 174 -13.77 5.87 15.86
N ILE A 175 -13.47 5.76 14.56
CA ILE A 175 -14.34 6.22 13.48
C ILE A 175 -15.31 5.10 13.12
N SER A 176 -16.61 5.37 13.18
CA SER A 176 -17.71 4.43 12.90
C SER A 176 -17.78 3.20 13.81
N VAL A 177 -16.74 2.93 14.61
CA VAL A 177 -16.66 1.83 15.57
C VAL A 177 -16.14 2.38 16.89
N LYS A 178 -16.65 1.87 18.01
CA LYS A 178 -16.17 2.28 19.34
C LYS A 178 -14.66 1.98 19.47
N PRO A 179 -13.84 2.95 19.94
CA PRO A 179 -12.43 2.71 20.17
C PRO A 179 -12.19 1.53 21.10
N ASN A 180 -11.28 0.64 20.73
CA ASN A 180 -10.88 -0.51 21.55
C ASN A 180 -9.49 -1.01 21.13
N LEU A 181 -8.45 -0.55 21.82
CA LEU A 181 -7.07 -0.91 21.50
C LEU A 181 -6.76 -2.40 21.67
N THR A 182 -7.38 -3.09 22.63
CA THR A 182 -7.19 -4.54 22.80
C THR A 182 -7.76 -5.30 21.61
N ARG A 183 -8.97 -4.94 21.18
CA ARG A 183 -9.56 -5.55 19.97
C ARG A 183 -8.77 -5.19 18.71
N ALA A 184 -8.29 -3.96 18.61
CA ALA A 184 -7.43 -3.53 17.51
C ALA A 184 -6.15 -4.37 17.46
N ALA A 185 -5.47 -4.55 18.59
CA ALA A 185 -4.24 -5.33 18.65
C ALA A 185 -4.45 -6.79 18.26
N ASP A 186 -5.56 -7.40 18.70
CA ASP A 186 -5.90 -8.78 18.34
C ASP A 186 -6.15 -8.95 16.83
N LEU A 187 -6.84 -7.99 16.21
CA LEU A 187 -7.08 -7.98 14.77
C LEU A 187 -5.80 -7.70 13.97
N MET A 188 -5.00 -6.74 14.44
CA MET A 188 -3.71 -6.39 13.86
C MET A 188 -2.75 -7.59 13.89
N ARG A 189 -2.68 -8.31 15.00
CA ARG A 189 -1.91 -9.56 15.12
C ARG A 189 -2.34 -10.59 14.08
N GLN A 190 -3.64 -10.83 13.94
CA GLN A 190 -4.15 -11.80 12.96
C GLN A 190 -3.84 -11.40 11.51
N ALA A 191 -3.87 -10.10 11.21
CA ALA A 191 -3.45 -9.57 9.92
C ALA A 191 -1.93 -9.72 9.71
N ALA A 192 -1.13 -9.46 10.73
CA ALA A 192 0.32 -9.65 10.73
C ALA A 192 0.73 -11.13 10.56
N ASP A 193 0.01 -12.04 11.22
CA ASP A 193 0.15 -13.50 11.10
C ASP A 193 -0.19 -13.99 9.67
N SER A 194 -0.88 -13.17 8.87
CA SER A 194 -1.15 -13.40 7.44
C SER A 194 -0.11 -12.75 6.51
N GLU A 195 1.03 -12.35 7.06
CA GLU A 195 2.19 -11.79 6.33
C GLU A 195 1.92 -10.45 5.62
N LEU A 196 0.91 -9.70 6.06
CA LEU A 196 0.69 -8.33 5.58
C LEU A 196 1.75 -7.39 6.18
N PRO A 197 2.65 -6.78 5.36
CA PRO A 197 3.78 -6.01 5.87
C PRO A 197 3.37 -4.81 6.74
N GLU A 198 2.30 -4.12 6.36
CA GLU A 198 1.75 -2.99 7.11
C GLU A 198 1.22 -3.44 8.48
N ALA A 199 0.56 -4.59 8.53
CA ALA A 199 0.03 -5.14 9.78
C ALA A 199 1.16 -5.65 10.68
N GLN A 200 2.19 -6.28 10.11
CA GLN A 200 3.39 -6.68 10.85
C GLN A 200 4.07 -5.46 11.47
N TYR A 201 4.29 -4.41 10.69
CA TYR A 201 4.91 -3.19 11.20
C TYR A 201 4.06 -2.55 12.30
N ASP A 202 2.76 -2.32 12.07
CA ASP A 202 1.89 -1.66 13.04
C ASP A 202 1.73 -2.51 14.31
N TYR A 203 1.57 -3.83 14.20
CA TYR A 203 1.53 -4.71 15.37
C TYR A 203 2.84 -4.70 16.14
N GLY A 204 3.98 -4.66 15.43
CA GLY A 204 5.29 -4.47 16.03
C GLY A 204 5.38 -3.18 16.84
N ILE A 205 4.89 -2.05 16.31
CA ILE A 205 4.78 -0.79 17.05
C ILE A 205 3.87 -0.93 18.27
N MET A 206 2.71 -1.58 18.14
CA MET A 206 1.80 -1.80 19.29
C MET A 206 2.47 -2.59 20.42
N LEU A 207 3.31 -3.58 20.09
CA LEU A 207 4.10 -4.34 21.06
C LEU A 207 5.22 -3.51 21.70
N LEU A 208 5.85 -2.59 20.96
CA LEU A 208 6.85 -1.68 21.52
C LEU A 208 6.22 -0.68 22.51
N GLU A 209 5.04 -0.16 22.19
CA GLU A 209 4.36 0.87 22.96
C GLU A 209 3.45 0.32 24.07
N GLY A 210 3.08 -0.97 24.00
CA GLY A 210 2.04 -1.55 24.86
C GLY A 210 0.63 -1.07 24.53
N ALA A 211 0.38 -0.71 23.26
CA ALA A 211 -0.90 -0.18 22.83
C ALA A 211 -1.92 -1.32 22.69
N GLY A 212 -2.74 -1.54 23.73
CA GLY A 212 -3.75 -2.60 23.73
C GLY A 212 -3.22 -4.02 23.97
N VAL A 213 -1.90 -4.17 24.08
CA VAL A 213 -1.16 -5.41 24.39
C VAL A 213 -0.18 -5.16 25.53
N ILE A 214 0.27 -6.24 26.18
CA ILE A 214 1.40 -6.14 27.10
C ILE A 214 2.66 -5.85 26.25
N PRO A 215 3.48 -4.84 26.60
CA PRO A 215 4.68 -4.55 25.85
C PRO A 215 5.62 -5.76 25.74
N ASP A 216 6.12 -6.01 24.54
CA ASP A 216 7.13 -7.03 24.25
C ASP A 216 8.07 -6.51 23.15
N ILE A 217 9.24 -6.03 23.57
CA ILE A 217 10.18 -5.38 22.66
C ILE A 217 10.83 -6.37 21.70
N GLU A 218 11.12 -7.59 22.16
CA GLU A 218 11.75 -8.63 21.34
C GLU A 218 10.78 -9.14 20.26
N GLN A 219 9.53 -9.39 20.65
CA GLN A 219 8.50 -9.77 19.70
C GLN A 219 8.17 -8.61 18.73
N GLY A 220 8.08 -7.38 19.23
CA GLY A 220 7.88 -6.20 18.39
C GLY A 220 8.97 -6.05 17.32
N ALA A 221 10.23 -6.25 17.71
CA ALA A 221 11.36 -6.24 16.79
C ALA A 221 11.29 -7.34 15.72
N THR A 222 10.75 -8.50 16.08
CA THR A 222 10.58 -9.63 15.16
C THR A 222 9.56 -9.30 14.06
N TYR A 223 8.42 -8.69 14.42
CA TYR A 223 7.43 -8.25 13.43
C TYR A 223 7.93 -7.08 12.56
N ILE A 224 8.62 -6.11 13.15
CA ILE A 224 9.21 -4.99 12.38
C ILE A 224 10.28 -5.51 11.41
N ARG A 225 11.07 -6.51 11.81
CA ARG A 225 12.02 -7.19 10.91
C ARG A 225 11.30 -7.84 9.73
N ALA A 226 10.23 -8.61 9.98
CA ALA A 226 9.47 -9.28 8.93
C ALA A 226 8.90 -8.26 7.92
N ALA A 227 8.34 -7.14 8.40
CA ALA A 227 7.87 -6.07 7.53
C ALA A 227 9.01 -5.42 6.71
N ALA A 228 10.19 -5.24 7.32
CA ALA A 228 11.37 -4.70 6.64
C ALA A 228 11.89 -5.63 5.53
N GLU A 229 11.89 -6.94 5.79
CA GLU A 229 12.23 -8.01 4.85
C GLU A 229 11.26 -8.08 3.68
N ALA A 230 9.96 -7.89 3.94
CA ALA A 230 8.92 -7.77 2.94
C ALA A 230 8.99 -6.47 2.11
N GLY A 231 9.91 -5.56 2.44
CA GLY A 231 10.20 -4.37 1.64
C GLY A 231 9.58 -3.07 2.14
N LEU A 232 8.85 -3.09 3.26
CA LEU A 232 8.21 -1.88 3.80
C LEU A 232 9.28 -0.88 4.28
N GLN A 233 9.39 0.26 3.59
CA GLN A 233 10.47 1.22 3.81
C GLN A 233 10.50 1.81 5.23
N ALA A 234 9.33 2.07 5.83
CA ALA A 234 9.23 2.55 7.21
C ALA A 234 9.83 1.53 8.20
N ALA A 235 9.47 0.25 8.02
CA ALA A 235 10.01 -0.83 8.83
C ALA A 235 11.53 -1.01 8.65
N GLN A 236 12.08 -0.79 7.45
CA GLN A 236 13.53 -0.84 7.22
C GLN A 236 14.29 0.20 8.03
N VAL A 237 13.78 1.42 8.12
CA VAL A 237 14.39 2.51 8.90
C VAL A 237 14.33 2.22 10.40
N ASP A 238 13.19 1.73 10.87
CA ASP A 238 12.99 1.44 12.29
C ASP A 238 13.78 0.20 12.71
N PHE A 239 13.79 -0.85 11.90
CA PHE A 239 14.60 -2.05 12.17
C PHE A 239 16.10 -1.71 12.21
N ALA A 240 16.58 -0.86 11.29
CA ALA A 240 17.94 -0.35 11.33
C ALA A 240 18.23 0.43 12.64
N THR A 241 17.26 1.21 13.11
CA THR A 241 17.35 1.93 14.38
C THR A 241 17.41 0.96 15.56
N MET A 242 16.61 -0.10 15.55
CA MET A 242 16.60 -1.14 16.59
C MET A 242 17.93 -1.88 16.67
N LEU A 243 18.52 -2.25 15.52
CA LEU A 243 19.85 -2.85 15.45
C LEU A 243 20.95 -1.90 15.96
N TYR A 244 20.86 -0.62 15.58
CA TYR A 244 21.83 0.40 16.02
C TYR A 244 21.83 0.58 17.54
N LEU A 245 20.64 0.61 18.15
CA LEU A 245 20.46 0.80 19.59
C LEU A 245 20.56 -0.50 20.41
N GLY A 246 20.38 -1.67 19.78
CA GLY A 246 20.19 -2.94 20.48
C GLY A 246 18.84 -3.04 21.21
N GLN A 247 17.78 -2.47 20.63
CA GLN A 247 16.44 -2.47 21.23
C GLN A 247 15.64 -3.68 20.73
N GLY A 248 15.39 -4.66 21.61
CA GLY A 248 14.66 -5.89 21.26
C GLY A 248 15.43 -6.84 20.33
N VAL A 249 16.64 -6.48 19.94
CA VAL A 249 17.57 -7.29 19.14
C VAL A 249 18.99 -7.07 19.65
N GLU A 250 19.88 -8.02 19.36
CA GLU A 250 21.31 -7.81 19.60
C GLU A 250 21.79 -6.59 18.79
N ARG A 251 22.62 -5.76 19.43
CA ARG A 251 23.15 -4.57 18.79
C ARG A 251 24.12 -4.97 17.67
N ASP A 252 23.81 -4.56 16.44
CA ASP A 252 24.61 -4.83 15.25
C ASP A 252 24.66 -3.58 14.37
N LEU A 253 25.81 -2.90 14.39
CA LEU A 253 26.02 -1.66 13.64
C LEU A 253 26.20 -1.91 12.14
N GLU A 254 26.79 -3.03 11.74
CA GLU A 254 27.03 -3.34 10.33
C GLU A 254 25.69 -3.68 9.65
N ALA A 255 24.87 -4.51 10.29
CA ALA A 255 23.51 -4.78 9.82
C ALA A 255 22.64 -3.51 9.81
N ALA A 256 22.75 -2.63 10.81
CA ALA A 256 22.05 -1.36 10.82
C ALA A 256 22.43 -0.50 9.61
N VAL A 257 23.72 -0.40 9.30
CA VAL A 257 24.22 0.30 8.09
C VAL A 257 23.60 -0.27 6.83
N ASP A 258 23.56 -1.59 6.69
CA ASP A 258 23.01 -2.24 5.50
C ASP A 258 21.51 -1.95 5.30
N TRP A 259 20.72 -1.97 6.37
CA TRP A 259 19.30 -1.62 6.32
C TRP A 259 19.06 -0.13 6.03
N TYR A 260 19.82 0.78 6.65
CA TYR A 260 19.75 2.20 6.33
C TYR A 260 20.14 2.47 4.87
N ARG A 261 21.19 1.80 4.37
CA ARG A 261 21.60 1.89 2.96
C ARG A 261 20.50 1.41 2.03
N LYS A 262 19.84 0.29 2.35
CA LYS A 262 18.70 -0.26 1.57
C LYS A 262 17.57 0.77 1.46
N ALA A 263 17.14 1.35 2.59
CA ALA A 263 16.09 2.36 2.61
C ALA A 263 16.52 3.69 1.94
N ALA A 264 17.79 4.09 2.09
CA ALA A 264 18.34 5.29 1.45
C ALA A 264 18.38 5.17 -0.09
N ASN A 265 18.76 3.98 -0.59
CA ASN A 265 18.72 3.64 -2.02
C ASN A 265 17.29 3.66 -2.58
N ALA A 266 16.29 3.28 -1.78
CA ALA A 266 14.87 3.37 -2.13
C ALA A 266 14.33 4.81 -2.10
N GLY A 267 15.17 5.80 -1.78
CA GLY A 267 14.81 7.22 -1.82
C GLY A 267 14.38 7.80 -0.47
N ASN A 268 14.31 7.01 0.61
CA ASN A 268 13.81 7.49 1.90
C ASN A 268 14.76 8.55 2.50
N PRO A 269 14.33 9.81 2.66
CA PRO A 269 15.23 10.90 3.06
C PRO A 269 15.70 10.81 4.52
N VAL A 270 14.91 10.19 5.40
CA VAL A 270 15.32 9.93 6.79
C VAL A 270 16.45 8.90 6.81
N ALA A 271 16.32 7.83 6.03
CA ALA A 271 17.35 6.82 5.87
C ALA A 271 18.63 7.41 5.25
N GLN A 272 18.50 8.29 4.25
CA GLN A 272 19.63 8.98 3.63
C GLN A 272 20.44 9.79 4.66
N ASN A 273 19.77 10.58 5.51
CA ASN A 273 20.45 11.32 6.58
C ASN A 273 21.06 10.40 7.64
N ARG A 274 20.36 9.34 8.05
CA ARG A 274 20.87 8.38 9.05
C ARG A 274 22.08 7.60 8.51
N TYR A 275 22.02 7.13 7.27
CA TYR A 275 23.14 6.47 6.62
C TYR A 275 24.34 7.42 6.45
N ALA A 276 24.08 8.67 6.05
CA ALA A 276 25.12 9.70 5.98
C ALA A 276 25.82 9.94 7.32
N LYS A 277 25.09 9.98 8.44
CA LYS A 277 25.68 10.09 9.79
C LYS A 277 26.63 8.93 10.09
N LEU A 278 26.20 7.69 9.81
CA LEU A 278 27.03 6.50 10.04
C LEU A 278 28.30 6.51 9.20
N LEU A 279 28.21 6.92 7.92
CA LEU A 279 29.36 7.11 7.04
C LEU A 279 30.29 8.22 7.52
N ALA A 280 29.76 9.33 8.03
CA ALA A 280 30.56 10.44 8.53
C ALA A 280 31.31 10.08 9.83
N ALA A 281 30.69 9.27 10.68
CA ALA A 281 31.27 8.81 11.94
C ALA A 281 32.15 7.55 11.78
N GLY A 282 31.97 6.77 10.72
CA GLY A 282 32.60 5.45 10.57
C GLY A 282 32.03 4.41 11.53
N GLU A 283 30.75 4.52 11.89
CA GLU A 283 30.08 3.62 12.81
C GLU A 283 29.44 2.45 12.06
N GLY A 284 29.92 1.23 12.30
CA GLY A 284 29.48 0.04 11.57
C GLY A 284 29.90 0.01 10.10
N THR A 285 30.72 0.96 9.67
CA THR A 285 31.18 1.09 8.29
C THR A 285 32.51 1.86 8.22
N ASN A 286 33.15 1.89 7.06
CA ASN A 286 34.33 2.72 6.86
C ASN A 286 33.92 4.19 6.76
N LEU A 287 34.68 5.05 7.45
CA LEU A 287 34.48 6.49 7.40
C LEU A 287 34.58 7.00 5.96
N SER A 288 33.53 7.65 5.47
CA SER A 288 33.47 8.26 4.14
C SER A 288 32.68 9.57 4.19
N LEU A 289 33.42 10.69 4.32
CA LEU A 289 32.82 12.03 4.36
C LEU A 289 32.22 12.44 3.00
N GLU A 290 32.78 11.96 1.89
CA GLU A 290 32.27 12.26 0.54
C GLU A 290 30.93 11.56 0.29
N ASP A 291 30.82 10.27 0.65
CA ASP A 291 29.54 9.55 0.55
C ASP A 291 28.50 10.13 1.50
N ALA A 292 28.90 10.46 2.73
CA ALA A 292 28.02 11.12 3.70
C ALA A 292 27.48 12.45 3.16
N ALA A 293 28.35 13.28 2.57
CA ALA A 293 27.93 14.54 1.96
C ALA A 293 26.99 14.34 0.77
N MET A 294 27.18 13.28 -0.02
CA MET A 294 26.31 12.95 -1.15
C MET A 294 24.91 12.57 -0.67
N TRP A 295 24.82 11.67 0.31
CA TRP A 295 23.55 11.21 0.87
C TRP A 295 22.78 12.35 1.57
N ARG A 296 23.49 13.19 2.33
CA ARG A 296 22.96 14.43 2.91
C ARG A 296 22.39 15.37 1.83
N ALA A 297 23.08 15.52 0.69
CA ALA A 297 22.61 16.36 -0.40
C ALA A 297 21.31 15.83 -1.03
N LEU A 298 21.18 14.50 -1.17
CA LEU A 298 19.93 13.87 -1.64
C LEU A 298 18.77 14.13 -0.67
N ALA A 299 18.98 13.94 0.63
CA ALA A 299 17.94 14.18 1.64
C ALA A 299 17.48 15.65 1.64
N ARG A 300 18.42 16.59 1.55
CA ARG A 300 18.14 18.03 1.52
C ARG A 300 17.32 18.46 0.31
N ARG A 301 17.54 17.87 -0.86
CA ARG A 301 16.72 18.15 -2.06
C ARG A 301 15.26 17.76 -1.87
N GLN A 302 14.99 16.78 -1.00
CA GLN A 302 13.65 16.36 -0.61
C GLN A 302 13.09 17.19 0.57
N GLY A 303 13.82 18.22 1.03
CA GLY A 303 13.42 19.07 2.15
C GLY A 303 13.87 18.59 3.53
N PHE A 304 14.62 17.48 3.62
CA PHE A 304 15.05 16.90 4.90
C PHE A 304 16.50 17.27 5.23
N SER A 305 16.66 18.25 6.12
CA SER A 305 17.96 18.66 6.66
C SER A 305 18.17 18.11 8.06
N ASP A 306 19.41 17.81 8.42
CA ASP A 306 19.79 17.35 9.74
C ASP A 306 20.94 18.22 10.29
N PRO A 307 20.67 19.07 11.31
CA PRO A 307 21.67 20.01 11.84
C PRO A 307 22.90 19.35 12.44
N GLU A 308 22.78 18.13 12.98
CA GLU A 308 23.92 17.41 13.55
C GLU A 308 24.83 16.88 12.45
N LEU A 309 24.23 16.31 11.41
CA LEU A 309 24.95 15.88 10.21
C LEU A 309 25.64 17.08 9.52
N ASP A 310 24.97 18.23 9.49
CA ASP A 310 25.56 19.47 8.97
C ASP A 310 26.80 19.91 9.75
N ARG A 311 26.78 19.74 11.08
CA ARG A 311 27.96 20.01 11.94
C ARG A 311 29.07 18.99 11.70
N LEU A 312 28.74 17.70 11.56
CA LEU A 312 29.72 16.65 11.27
C LEU A 312 30.45 16.91 9.94
N LEU A 313 29.76 17.50 8.96
CA LEU A 313 30.29 17.79 7.64
C LEU A 313 30.83 19.21 7.48
N ILE A 314 30.91 20.01 8.55
CA ILE A 314 31.31 21.43 8.44
C ILE A 314 32.77 21.62 7.98
N SER A 315 33.63 20.66 8.31
CA SER A 315 35.07 20.71 8.02
C SER A 315 35.45 19.96 6.73
N ILE A 316 34.48 19.48 5.96
CA ILE A 316 34.76 18.77 4.72
C ILE A 316 35.45 19.71 3.70
N PRO A 317 36.52 19.28 3.01
CA PRO A 317 37.17 20.09 2.00
C PRO A 317 36.18 20.52 0.91
N PRO A 318 36.19 21.79 0.45
CA PRO A 318 35.23 22.28 -0.54
C PRO A 318 35.22 21.47 -1.84
N GLN A 319 36.38 20.96 -2.26
CA GLN A 319 36.50 20.11 -3.45
C GLN A 319 35.77 18.78 -3.28
N MET A 320 35.83 18.18 -2.09
CA MET A 320 35.15 16.92 -1.77
C MET A 320 33.64 17.13 -1.71
N LEU A 321 33.19 18.24 -1.11
CA LEU A 321 31.77 18.61 -1.11
C LEU A 321 31.22 18.79 -2.54
N ALA A 322 31.97 19.47 -3.41
CA ALA A 322 31.57 19.66 -4.79
C ALA A 322 31.39 18.33 -5.54
N ARG A 323 32.32 17.38 -5.37
CA ARG A 323 32.21 16.02 -5.95
C ARG A 323 30.98 15.27 -5.42
N ALA A 324 30.73 15.36 -4.11
CA ALA A 324 29.57 14.74 -3.48
C ALA A 324 28.24 15.30 -4.02
N GLU A 325 28.15 16.62 -4.18
CA GLU A 325 26.97 17.30 -4.74
C GLU A 325 26.75 16.98 -6.22
N GLU A 326 27.84 16.88 -6.99
CA GLU A 326 27.80 16.44 -8.38
C GLU A 326 27.32 15.00 -8.49
N ARG A 327 27.86 14.08 -7.69
CA ARG A 327 27.38 12.69 -7.66
C ARG A 327 25.90 12.61 -7.25
N ALA A 328 25.48 13.40 -6.26
CA ALA A 328 24.06 13.50 -5.89
C ALA A 328 23.18 14.03 -7.04
N ARG A 329 23.72 14.83 -7.98
CA ARG A 329 22.97 15.33 -9.15
C ARG A 329 22.57 14.21 -10.11
N TYR A 330 23.43 13.21 -10.29
CA TYR A 330 23.21 12.14 -11.25
C TYR A 330 22.63 10.86 -10.63
N TRP A 331 22.58 10.77 -9.30
CA TRP A 331 22.01 9.62 -8.59
C TRP A 331 20.58 9.26 -9.08
N PRO A 332 20.26 7.96 -9.26
CA PRO A 332 21.08 6.78 -9.00
C PRO A 332 22.02 6.38 -10.14
N ALA A 333 22.05 7.15 -11.23
CA ALA A 333 22.93 6.90 -12.37
C ALA A 333 24.38 7.36 -12.07
N PRO A 334 25.38 6.76 -12.75
CA PRO A 334 26.73 7.29 -12.72
C PRO A 334 26.79 8.66 -13.40
N ILE A 335 27.80 9.45 -13.05
CA ILE A 335 28.09 10.72 -13.74
C ILE A 335 28.38 10.38 -15.22
N PRO A 336 27.72 11.04 -16.19
CA PRO A 336 27.99 10.82 -17.60
C PRO A 336 29.47 11.08 -17.90
N GLU A 337 30.16 10.07 -18.44
CA GLU A 337 31.49 10.27 -18.99
C GLU A 337 31.35 11.12 -20.25
N ILE A 338 31.73 12.39 -20.16
CA ILE A 338 31.91 13.21 -21.35
C ILE A 338 33.20 12.71 -21.99
N ASP A 339 33.10 11.73 -22.89
CA ASP A 339 34.12 11.47 -23.88
C ASP A 339 34.31 12.78 -24.63
N ALA A 340 35.37 13.53 -24.31
CA ALA A 340 35.69 14.75 -25.01
C ALA A 340 35.80 14.41 -26.50
N PRO A 341 34.83 14.81 -27.34
CA PRO A 341 34.99 14.53 -28.75
C PRO A 341 36.12 15.43 -29.23
N ALA A 342 36.96 14.91 -30.12
CA ALA A 342 38.14 15.54 -30.69
C ALA A 342 37.83 16.81 -31.52
N PHE A 343 37.17 17.81 -30.92
CA PHE A 343 36.69 19.04 -31.55
C PHE A 343 37.57 20.26 -31.26
N TYR A 344 38.65 20.13 -30.49
CA TYR A 344 39.65 21.18 -30.25
C TYR A 344 40.92 21.01 -31.10
N SER A 345 40.81 20.55 -32.35
CA SER A 345 41.91 20.64 -33.33
C SER A 345 41.61 21.57 -34.51
N GLY A 346 40.52 22.33 -34.46
CA GLY A 346 40.03 23.06 -35.64
C GLY A 346 39.50 24.48 -35.45
N MET A 347 39.62 25.12 -34.29
CA MET A 347 39.26 26.53 -34.16
C MET A 347 40.38 27.34 -33.51
N GLY A 348 40.97 28.19 -34.32
CA GLY A 348 41.96 29.17 -33.92
C GLY A 348 41.41 30.14 -32.89
N LEU A 349 42.32 30.56 -32.02
CA LEU A 349 42.14 31.60 -31.02
C LEU A 349 41.56 32.88 -31.64
N GLY A 350 40.38 33.27 -31.17
CA GLY A 350 39.79 34.59 -31.41
C GLY A 350 39.17 35.08 -30.11
N ASN A 351 39.87 35.97 -29.42
CA ASN A 351 39.33 36.75 -28.30
C ASN A 351 38.17 37.64 -28.78
N SER A 352 37.02 37.61 -28.08
CA SER A 352 36.28 38.82 -27.67
C SER A 352 34.96 38.48 -26.95
N GLU A 353 34.86 39.02 -25.74
CA GLU A 353 33.71 39.70 -25.12
C GLU A 353 32.31 39.05 -24.96
N SER A 354 31.78 39.37 -23.79
CA SER A 354 30.46 39.15 -23.16
C SER A 354 29.20 39.21 -24.03
N ALA A 355 28.30 38.25 -23.79
CA ALA A 355 26.84 38.36 -23.61
C ALA A 355 26.35 36.94 -23.22
N GLY A 356 25.58 36.68 -22.16
CA GLY A 356 24.29 37.26 -21.86
C GLY A 356 23.17 36.49 -22.59
N ALA A 357 22.83 35.27 -22.15
CA ALA A 357 21.52 34.63 -22.40
C ALA A 357 21.42 33.26 -21.69
N SER A 358 20.45 33.12 -20.79
CA SER A 358 19.90 31.84 -20.33
C SER A 358 19.16 31.15 -21.49
N PRO A 359 19.22 29.83 -21.64
CA PRO A 359 18.24 29.12 -22.46
C PRO A 359 17.06 28.69 -21.57
N GLU A 360 15.87 29.22 -21.90
CA GLU A 360 14.57 28.71 -21.48
C GLU A 360 14.41 27.26 -21.95
N LEU A 361 14.00 26.37 -21.03
CA LEU A 361 13.57 25.01 -21.33
C LEU A 361 12.06 25.03 -21.55
N GLU A 362 11.62 24.64 -22.74
CA GLU A 362 10.21 24.34 -23.03
C GLU A 362 9.73 23.13 -22.20
N PRO A 363 8.45 23.10 -21.79
CA PRO A 363 7.93 22.03 -20.94
C PRO A 363 7.68 20.77 -21.77
N ALA A 364 8.29 19.66 -21.35
CA ALA A 364 7.99 18.34 -21.89
C ALA A 364 6.58 17.90 -21.47
N ALA A 365 5.85 17.38 -22.45
CA ALA A 365 4.48 16.92 -22.38
C ALA A 365 4.26 15.84 -21.31
N GLY A 366 3.06 15.89 -20.73
CA GLY A 366 2.59 15.00 -19.68
C GLY A 366 2.61 13.53 -20.09
N ILE A 367 3.20 12.72 -19.21
CA ILE A 367 2.92 11.31 -19.11
C ILE A 367 1.92 11.20 -17.96
N GLU A 368 0.68 10.87 -18.31
CA GLU A 368 -0.34 10.48 -17.34
C GLU A 368 0.09 9.12 -16.75
N ASP A 369 0.39 9.12 -15.45
CA ASP A 369 0.50 7.91 -14.65
C ASP A 369 -0.91 7.30 -14.55
N ASP A 370 -1.21 6.33 -15.40
CA ASP A 370 -2.32 5.40 -15.20
C ASP A 370 -1.96 4.49 -14.01
N ALA A 371 -2.16 5.01 -12.81
CA ALA A 371 -2.16 4.23 -11.59
C ALA A 371 -3.37 3.29 -11.63
N ALA A 372 -3.11 1.99 -11.81
CA ALA A 372 -4.08 0.96 -11.48
C ALA A 372 -4.54 1.18 -10.02
N VAL A 373 -5.84 1.47 -9.85
CA VAL A 373 -6.47 1.70 -8.55
C VAL A 373 -6.67 0.35 -7.87
N SER A 374 -5.57 -0.27 -7.44
CA SER A 374 -5.63 -1.24 -6.36
C SER A 374 -6.09 -0.49 -5.12
N ALA A 375 -7.17 -0.97 -4.48
CA ALA A 375 -7.82 -0.32 -3.36
C ALA A 375 -6.83 -0.20 -2.18
N ALA A 376 -6.18 0.95 -2.08
CA ALA A 376 -5.25 1.23 -1.00
C ALA A 376 -5.98 1.19 0.36
N PRO A 377 -5.32 0.70 1.43
CA PRO A 377 -5.87 0.75 2.78
C PRO A 377 -6.28 2.19 3.16
N ILE A 378 -7.29 2.30 4.03
CA ILE A 378 -7.85 3.59 4.48
C ILE A 378 -6.70 4.55 4.85
N PRO A 379 -6.63 5.74 4.23
CA PRO A 379 -5.48 6.63 4.41
C PRO A 379 -5.37 7.09 5.87
N ARG A 380 -4.23 6.78 6.51
CA ARG A 380 -3.92 7.15 7.89
C ARG A 380 -3.94 8.68 8.07
N GLN A 381 -4.63 9.18 9.08
CA GLN A 381 -4.26 10.47 9.68
C GLN A 381 -3.12 10.21 10.66
N ARG A 382 -1.87 10.50 10.27
CA ARG A 382 -0.71 10.31 11.15
C ARG A 382 -0.86 11.17 12.41
N PRO A 383 -0.71 10.61 13.63
CA PRO A 383 -0.30 11.40 14.78
C PRO A 383 1.12 11.89 14.53
N ASN A 384 1.40 13.16 14.82
CA ASN A 384 2.76 13.71 14.80
C ASN A 384 3.70 12.80 15.61
N SER A 385 4.64 12.16 14.93
CA SER A 385 5.69 11.37 15.57
C SER A 385 6.45 12.26 16.55
N LEU A 386 6.49 11.83 17.81
CA LEU A 386 7.21 12.45 18.91
C LEU A 386 8.69 12.61 18.54
N GLU A 387 9.14 13.85 18.45
CA GLU A 387 10.56 14.17 18.57
C GLU A 387 11.03 13.76 19.98
N PRO A 388 12.20 13.13 20.14
CA PRO A 388 12.77 12.91 21.46
C PRO A 388 13.21 14.27 22.00
N THR A 389 12.41 14.87 22.88
CA THR A 389 12.85 16.00 23.70
C THR A 389 13.93 15.50 24.66
N GLY A 390 15.19 15.64 24.24
CA GLY A 390 16.33 15.52 25.14
C GLY A 390 16.33 16.71 26.08
N ASP A 391 15.79 16.53 27.28
CA ASP A 391 16.08 17.39 28.43
C ASP A 391 16.94 16.59 29.42
N VAL A 392 18.26 16.80 29.34
CA VAL A 392 19.20 16.38 30.37
C VAL A 392 19.25 17.51 31.40
N GLY A 393 18.43 17.38 32.43
CA GLY A 393 18.40 18.27 33.59
C GLY A 393 19.10 17.64 34.80
N GLN A 394 20.32 18.12 35.05
CA GLN A 394 21.13 18.10 36.30
C GLN A 394 21.84 16.82 36.74
#